data_AF-A0A6A4UPR0-F1
#
_entry.id   AF-A0A6A4UPR0-F1
#
_cell.length_a   1.000
_cell.length_b   1.000
_cell.length_c   1.000
_cell.angle_alpha   90.00
_cell.angle_beta   90.00
_cell.angle_gamma   90.00
#
_symmetry.space_group_name_H-M   'P 1'
#
loop_
_entity.id
_entity.type
_entity.pdbx_description
1 polymer ?
#
loop_
_entity_poly.entity_id
_entity_poly.type
_entity_poly.pdbx_seq_one_letter_code
_entity_poly.pdbx_strand_id
1 'polypeptide(L)'
;ATAQPPTSFEVRLDTRLATKEELLGLFEHLEGELDDCGFLGLPDKRPTMVRNLRNMFQRARMTDQEVRTLRGVIAGLVTKRKS
;
A
#
# COMPACT_ATOMS: atom_id res chain seq x y z
N ALA A 1 18.65 36.59 19.92
CA ALA A 1 17.66 35.58 19.51
C ALA A 1 18.32 34.65 18.51
N THR A 2 18.58 33.40 18.90
CA THR A 2 19.17 32.38 18.01
C THR A 2 18.07 31.86 17.09
N ALA A 3 18.08 32.29 15.82
CA ALA A 3 17.22 31.75 14.79
C ALA A 3 17.67 30.32 14.48
N GLN A 4 16.85 29.34 14.84
CA GLN A 4 17.03 27.96 14.44
C GLN A 4 16.75 27.87 12.93
N PRO A 5 17.63 27.28 12.10
CA PRO A 5 17.33 27.11 10.69
C PRO A 5 16.07 26.24 10.56
N PRO A 6 15.22 26.47 9.53
CA PRO A 6 14.12 25.57 9.28
C PRO A 6 14.70 24.16 9.13
N THR A 7 14.21 23.22 9.93
CA THR A 7 14.42 21.79 9.70
C THR A 7 13.71 21.45 8.41
N SER A 8 14.37 21.72 7.29
CA SER A 8 13.97 21.20 6.00
C SER A 8 14.11 19.69 6.10
N PHE A 9 13.00 19.01 6.33
CA PHE A 9 12.88 17.61 5.98
C PHE A 9 12.97 17.57 4.46
N GLU A 10 14.20 17.54 3.94
CA GLU A 10 14.44 17.24 2.54
C GLU A 10 13.93 15.81 2.33
N VAL A 11 12.67 15.71 1.93
CA VAL A 11 12.10 14.48 1.40
C VAL A 11 12.98 14.14 0.21
N ARG A 12 13.75 13.06 0.34
CA ARG A 12 14.45 12.46 -0.79
C ARG A 12 13.37 12.05 -1.80
N LEU A 13 13.15 12.91 -2.80
CA LEU A 13 12.15 12.73 -3.86
C LEU A 13 12.73 12.02 -5.08
N ASP A 14 13.84 11.27 -4.92
CA ASP A 14 14.37 10.39 -5.96
C ASP A 14 13.53 9.11 -6.10
N THR A 15 12.21 9.28 -6.17
CA THR A 15 11.24 8.21 -6.16
C THR A 15 10.43 8.29 -7.44
N ARG A 16 10.60 7.29 -8.32
CA ARG A 16 9.84 7.24 -9.56
C ARG A 16 8.41 6.79 -9.27
N LEU A 17 7.50 7.09 -10.20
CA LEU A 17 6.18 6.46 -10.17
C LEU A 17 6.34 4.94 -10.21
N ALA A 18 5.50 4.26 -9.44
CA ALA A 18 5.44 2.80 -9.46
C ALA A 18 5.05 2.33 -10.86
N THR A 19 5.69 1.26 -11.33
CA THR A 19 5.28 0.62 -12.57
C THR A 19 3.94 -0.09 -12.37
N LYS A 20 3.29 -0.44 -13.48
CA LYS A 20 2.09 -1.26 -13.45
C LYS A 20 2.34 -2.60 -12.73
N GLU A 21 3.49 -3.22 -12.93
CA GLU A 21 3.85 -4.48 -12.30
C GLU A 21 4.02 -4.35 -10.79
N GLU A 22 4.62 -3.26 -10.30
CA GLU A 22 4.75 -3.01 -8.87
C GLU A 22 3.39 -2.80 -8.19
N LEU A 23 2.48 -2.07 -8.85
CA LEU A 23 1.11 -1.88 -8.37
C LEU A 23 0.32 -3.19 -8.39
N LEU A 24 0.44 -3.99 -9.46
CA LEU A 24 -0.18 -5.31 -9.54
C LEU A 24 0.31 -6.22 -8.40
N GLY A 25 1.62 -6.23 -8.16
CA GLY A 25 2.18 -6.92 -7.02
C GLY A 25 1.52 -6.48 -5.72
N LEU A 26 1.45 -5.17 -5.43
CA LEU A 26 0.76 -4.68 -4.23
C LEU A 26 -0.67 -5.21 -4.12
N PHE A 27 -1.44 -5.19 -5.21
CA PHE A 27 -2.82 -5.65 -5.23
C PHE A 27 -2.94 -7.15 -4.93
N GLU A 28 -2.11 -7.98 -5.55
CA GLU A 28 -2.11 -9.44 -5.31
C GLU A 28 -1.83 -9.77 -3.84
N HIS A 29 -0.83 -9.09 -3.25
CA HIS A 29 -0.51 -9.29 -1.83
C HIS A 29 -1.64 -8.83 -0.92
N LEU A 30 -2.18 -7.62 -1.14
CA LEU A 30 -3.28 -7.11 -0.34
C LEU A 30 -4.53 -7.99 -0.45
N GLU A 31 -4.92 -8.37 -1.68
CA GLU A 31 -6.09 -9.19 -1.94
C GLU A 31 -5.96 -10.57 -1.30
N GLY A 32 -4.79 -11.22 -1.41
CA GLY A 32 -4.52 -12.50 -0.75
C GLY A 32 -4.63 -12.41 0.77
N GLU A 33 -4.05 -11.38 1.38
CA GLU A 33 -4.12 -11.22 2.85
C GLU A 33 -5.52 -10.84 3.36
N LEU A 34 -6.33 -10.19 2.52
CA LEU A 34 -7.73 -9.90 2.81
C LEU A 34 -8.65 -11.12 2.59
N ASP A 35 -8.29 -12.03 1.68
CA ASP A 35 -8.92 -13.35 1.58
C ASP A 35 -8.63 -14.18 2.82
N ASP A 36 -7.36 -14.29 3.19
CA ASP A 36 -6.90 -15.08 4.34
C ASP A 36 -7.53 -14.59 5.66
N CYS A 37 -7.82 -13.28 5.78
CA CYS A 37 -8.47 -12.72 6.96
C CYS A 37 -10.00 -12.76 6.94
N GLY A 38 -10.61 -13.19 5.82
CA GLY A 38 -12.06 -13.26 5.63
C GLY A 38 -12.74 -11.95 5.25
N PHE A 39 -12.00 -10.84 5.07
CA PHE A 39 -12.58 -9.55 4.65
C PHE A 39 -13.21 -9.62 3.26
N LEU A 40 -12.62 -10.40 2.34
CA LEU A 40 -13.17 -10.66 1.00
C LEU A 40 -13.99 -11.96 0.90
N GLY A 41 -14.43 -12.51 2.04
CA GLY A 41 -15.04 -13.84 2.11
C GLY A 41 -16.46 -13.96 1.53
N LEU A 42 -17.13 -12.86 1.17
CA LEU A 42 -18.46 -12.91 0.56
C LEU A 42 -18.35 -12.93 -0.98
N PRO A 43 -18.64 -14.06 -1.67
CA PRO A 43 -18.34 -14.24 -3.09
C PRO A 43 -19.01 -13.19 -3.98
N ASP A 44 -20.27 -12.86 -3.71
CA ASP A 44 -21.05 -11.91 -4.52
C ASP A 44 -20.52 -10.47 -4.40
N LYS A 45 -19.91 -10.11 -3.27
CA LYS A 45 -19.40 -8.75 -3.03
C LYS A 45 -17.92 -8.61 -3.40
N ARG A 46 -17.17 -9.70 -3.41
CA ARG A 46 -15.72 -9.72 -3.67
C ARG A 46 -15.33 -8.92 -4.94
N PRO A 47 -15.95 -9.11 -6.12
CA PRO A 47 -15.55 -8.37 -7.32
C PRO A 47 -15.67 -6.84 -7.16
N THR A 48 -16.73 -6.38 -6.50
CA THR A 48 -16.96 -4.96 -6.23
C THR A 48 -15.95 -4.41 -5.23
N MET A 49 -15.66 -5.16 -4.16
CA MET A 49 -14.69 -4.76 -3.13
C MET A 49 -13.27 -4.68 -3.69
N VAL A 50 -12.83 -5.70 -4.46
CA VAL A 50 -11.54 -5.71 -5.15
C VAL A 50 -11.42 -4.53 -6.10
N ARG A 51 -12.44 -4.27 -6.93
CA ARG A 51 -12.45 -3.10 -7.83
C ARG A 51 -12.31 -1.79 -7.05
N ASN A 52 -13.03 -1.64 -5.95
CA ASN A 52 -12.98 -0.42 -5.13
C ASN A 52 -11.59 -0.19 -4.52
N LEU A 53 -10.95 -1.26 -4.01
CA LEU A 53 -9.58 -1.20 -3.48
C LEU A 53 -8.60 -0.80 -4.58
N ARG A 54 -8.60 -1.48 -5.73
CA ARG A 54 -7.72 -1.15 -6.86
C ARG A 54 -7.90 0.29 -7.33
N ASN A 55 -9.15 0.73 -7.49
CA ASN A 55 -9.46 2.09 -7.90
C ASN A 55 -8.91 3.13 -6.90
N MET A 56 -8.94 2.84 -5.59
CA MET A 56 -8.40 3.73 -4.57
C MET A 56 -6.90 3.96 -4.74
N PHE A 57 -6.13 2.88 -4.87
CA PHE A 57 -4.67 2.95 -5.03
C PHE A 57 -4.25 3.49 -6.40
N GLN A 58 -4.99 3.18 -7.46
CA GLN A 58 -4.72 3.73 -8.79
C GLN A 58 -4.84 5.26 -8.84
N ARG A 59 -5.76 5.85 -8.06
CA ARG A 59 -5.88 7.31 -7.93
C ARG A 59 -4.76 7.94 -7.11
N ALA A 60 -4.10 7.18 -6.24
CA ALA A 60 -3.06 7.71 -5.35
C ALA A 60 -1.74 8.05 -6.08
N ARG A 61 -1.54 7.61 -7.33
CA ARG A 61 -0.32 7.86 -8.13
C ARG A 61 0.97 7.54 -7.36
N MET A 62 0.98 6.37 -6.73
CA MET A 62 2.05 5.96 -5.82
C MET A 62 3.41 5.87 -6.52
N THR A 63 4.44 6.19 -5.75
CA THR A 63 5.85 5.93 -6.06
C THR A 63 6.22 4.47 -5.76
N ASP A 64 7.34 4.00 -6.31
CA ASP A 64 7.82 2.64 -6.06
C ASP A 64 8.20 2.40 -4.58
N GLN A 65 8.69 3.43 -3.89
CA GLN A 65 8.99 3.37 -2.46
C GLN A 65 7.73 3.29 -1.59
N GLU A 66 6.68 4.03 -1.93
CA GLU A 66 5.39 3.95 -1.22
C GLU A 66 4.77 2.55 -1.35
N VAL A 67 4.86 1.96 -2.55
CA VAL A 67 4.42 0.58 -2.80
C VAL A 67 5.18 -0.42 -1.92
N ARG A 68 6.52 -0.32 -1.86
CA ARG A 68 7.33 -1.20 -0.99
C ARG A 68 7.00 -1.00 0.49
N THR A 69 6.85 0.25 0.92
CA THR A 69 6.50 0.60 2.29
C THR A 69 5.16 -0.01 2.68
N LEU A 70 4.13 0.15 1.84
CA LEU A 70 2.80 -0.40 2.11
C LEU A 70 2.81 -1.94 2.14
N ARG A 71 3.55 -2.60 1.24
CA ARG A 71 3.74 -4.05 1.29
C ARG A 71 4.41 -4.50 2.61
N GLY A 72 5.38 -3.74 3.11
CA GLY A 72 5.99 -4.00 4.42
C GLY A 72 5.01 -3.85 5.59
N VAL A 73 4.15 -2.82 5.56
CA VAL A 73 3.08 -2.63 6.56
C VAL A 73 2.11 -3.83 6.56
N ILE A 74 1.65 -4.26 5.39
CA ILE A 74 0.75 -5.43 5.26
C ILE A 74 1.41 -6.67 5.87
N ALA A 75 2.65 -6.98 5.49
CA ALA A 75 3.38 -8.14 6.01
C ALA A 75 3.55 -8.09 7.54
N GLY A 76 3.84 -6.91 8.10
CA GLY A 76 3.97 -6.71 9.54
C GLY A 76 2.67 -6.94 10.31
N LEU A 77 1.53 -6.48 9.76
CA LEU A 77 0.21 -6.68 10.36
C LEU A 77 -0.23 -8.16 10.31
N VAL A 78 0.08 -8.84 9.21
CA VAL A 78 -0.26 -10.26 9.02
C VAL A 78 0.57 -11.15 9.95
N THR A 79 1.88 -10.89 10.05
CA THR A 79 2.78 -11.66 10.92
C THR A 79 2.32 -11.61 12.38
N LYS A 80 1.89 -10.44 12.87
CA LYS A 80 1.36 -10.28 14.23
C LYS A 80 0.06 -11.05 14.50
N ARG A 81 -0.75 -11.35 13.47
CA ARG A 81 -1.99 -12.12 13.63
C ARG A 81 -1.74 -13.63 13.77
N LYS A 82 -0.64 -14.13 13.20
CA LYS A 82 -0.29 -15.55 13.18
C LYS A 82 0.50 -16.01 14.42
N SER A 83 0.83 -15.08 15.33
CA SER A 83 1.53 -15.34 16.62
C SER A 83 0.54 -15.37 17.77
#